data_AF-A0A1S0UKI8-F1
#
_entry.id   AF-A0A1S0UKI8-F1
#
_cell.length_a   1.000
_cell.length_b   1.000
_cell.length_c   1.000
_cell.angle_alpha   90.00
_cell.angle_beta   90.00
_cell.angle_gamma   90.00
#
_symmetry.space_group_name_H-M   'P 1'
#
loop_
_entity.id
_entity.type
_entity.pdbx_description
1 polymer ?
#
loop_
_entity_poly.entity_id
_entity_poly.type
_entity_poly.pdbx_seq_one_letter_code
_entity_poly.pdbx_strand_id
1 'polypeptide(L)'
;MQFPDGPTIRRFFLIIVIICMIIPLRKADLWTETKRMSDLQQWRTLCARYTVALAYMKDSNARITVFAPINDVFIYNPDIRAFSQKEVLSHI
;
A
#
# COMPACT_ATOMS: atom_id res chain seq x y z
N MET A 1 4.45 11.23 50.18
CA MET A 1 4.71 10.96 48.76
C MET A 1 4.03 9.64 48.43
N GLN A 2 2.80 9.71 47.93
CA GLN A 2 1.91 8.55 47.76
C GLN A 2 2.16 7.98 46.36
N PHE A 3 2.73 6.78 46.28
CA PHE A 3 2.86 6.08 45.01
C PHE A 3 1.46 5.73 44.49
N PRO A 4 1.13 5.99 43.23
CA PRO A 4 -0.20 5.68 42.70
C PRO A 4 -0.42 4.17 42.73
N ASP A 5 -1.54 3.76 43.33
CA ASP A 5 -1.89 2.37 43.57
C ASP A 5 -1.88 1.52 42.27
N GLY A 6 -1.32 0.32 42.37
CA GLY A 6 -1.11 -0.64 41.28
C GLY A 6 -2.34 -1.22 40.54
N PRO A 7 -3.61 -1.18 41.02
CA PRO A 7 -4.71 -1.79 40.28
C PRO A 7 -5.14 -0.97 39.06
N THR A 8 -4.91 0.35 39.04
CA THR A 8 -5.33 1.22 37.92
C THR A 8 -4.41 1.04 36.71
N ILE A 9 -3.10 0.99 36.93
CA ILE A 9 -2.10 0.76 35.88
C ILE A 9 -2.29 -0.61 35.23
N ARG A 10 -2.55 -1.65 36.03
CA ARG A 10 -2.78 -3.02 35.54
C ARG A 10 -4.03 -3.13 34.67
N ARG A 11 -5.10 -2.40 35.01
CA ARG A 11 -6.33 -2.32 34.20
C ARG A 11 -6.09 -1.60 32.87
N PHE A 12 -5.36 -0.48 32.88
CA PHE A 12 -4.98 0.22 31.65
C PHE A 12 -4.13 -0.66 30.73
N PHE A 13 -3.16 -1.39 31.29
CA PHE A 13 -2.31 -2.29 30.52
C PHE A 13 -3.11 -3.44 29.88
N LEU A 14 -4.05 -4.04 30.62
CA LEU A 14 -4.97 -5.05 30.09
C LEU A 14 -5.84 -4.51 28.95
N ILE A 15 -6.38 -3.29 29.09
CA ILE A 15 -7.17 -2.64 28.05
C ILE A 15 -6.33 -2.43 26.79
N ILE A 16 -5.09 -1.95 26.92
CA ILE A 16 -4.17 -1.74 25.78
C ILE A 16 -3.86 -3.07 25.07
N VAL A 17 -3.55 -4.13 25.83
CA VAL A 17 -3.24 -5.45 25.26
C VAL A 17 -4.46 -6.03 24.53
N ILE A 18 -5.66 -5.89 25.09
CA ILE A 18 -6.91 -6.32 24.45
C ILE A 18 -7.14 -5.53 23.15
N ILE A 19 -6.96 -4.20 23.17
CA ILE A 19 -7.09 -3.37 21.96
C ILE A 19 -6.07 -3.81 20.89
N CYS A 20 -4.81 -4.05 21.27
CA CYS A 20 -3.77 -4.52 20.34
C CYS A 20 -4.07 -5.92 19.76
N MET A 21 -4.71 -6.82 20.51
CA MET A 21 -5.11 -8.14 20.01
C MET A 21 -6.35 -8.08 19.12
N ILE A 22 -7.27 -7.13 19.35
CA ILE A 22 -8.51 -6.99 18.57
C ILE A 22 -8.26 -6.27 17.24
N ILE A 23 -7.23 -5.44 17.14
CA ILE A 23 -6.87 -4.80 15.86
C ILE A 23 -6.10 -5.84 15.02
N PRO A 24 -6.72 -6.47 14.00
CA PRO A 24 -5.94 -7.29 13.10
C PRO A 24 -4.89 -6.41 12.44
N LEU A 25 -3.65 -6.86 12.44
CA LEU A 25 -2.60 -6.32 11.59
C LEU A 25 -3.06 -6.51 10.14
N ARG A 26 -3.82 -5.56 9.60
CA ARG A 26 -4.28 -5.62 8.22
C ARG A 26 -3.02 -5.60 7.36
N LYS A 27 -2.80 -6.67 6.60
CA LYS A 27 -1.82 -6.64 5.52
C LYS A 27 -2.20 -5.46 4.63
N ALA A 28 -1.29 -4.51 4.51
CA ALA A 28 -1.46 -3.39 3.61
C ALA A 28 -1.67 -3.96 2.20
N ASP A 29 -2.69 -3.44 1.52
CA ASP A 29 -2.89 -3.72 0.10
C ASP A 29 -1.68 -3.23 -0.72
N LEU A 30 -1.50 -3.78 -1.91
CA LEU A 30 -0.37 -3.44 -2.78
C LEU A 30 -0.34 -1.94 -3.10
N TRP A 31 -1.51 -1.30 -3.16
CA TRP A 31 -1.63 0.14 -3.35
C TRP A 31 -1.08 0.91 -2.15
N THR A 32 -1.26 0.45 -0.92
CA THR A 32 -0.65 1.11 0.25
C THR A 32 0.87 0.90 0.29
N GLU A 33 1.36 -0.30 -0.04
CA GLU A 33 2.80 -0.60 -0.03
C GLU A 33 3.57 0.18 -1.11
N THR A 34 3.02 0.26 -2.33
CA THR A 34 3.66 1.01 -3.43
C THR A 34 3.71 2.52 -3.19
N LYS A 35 2.88 3.07 -2.28
CA LYS A 35 3.00 4.47 -1.84
C LYS A 35 4.29 4.72 -1.05
N ARG A 36 4.79 3.70 -0.34
CA ARG A 36 5.98 3.80 0.51
C ARG A 36 7.28 3.74 -0.28
N MET A 37 7.22 3.28 -1.54
CA MET A 37 8.38 3.12 -2.44
C MET A 37 8.47 4.32 -3.39
N SER A 38 9.46 5.19 -3.18
CA SER A 38 9.70 6.37 -4.04
C SER A 38 9.90 6.00 -5.51
N ASP A 39 10.56 4.87 -5.76
CA ASP A 39 10.96 4.46 -7.11
C ASP A 39 9.80 3.94 -7.94
N LEU A 40 8.62 3.75 -7.35
CA LEU A 40 7.41 3.28 -8.01
C LEU A 40 6.35 4.38 -8.19
N GLN A 41 6.66 5.64 -7.85
CA GLN A 41 5.69 6.74 -7.92
C GLN A 41 5.08 6.89 -9.31
N GLN A 42 5.91 6.80 -10.36
CA GLN A 42 5.42 6.95 -11.73
C GLN A 42 4.52 5.82 -12.17
N TRP A 43 4.93 4.59 -11.91
CA TRP A 43 4.13 3.41 -12.18
C TRP A 43 2.81 3.44 -11.43
N ARG A 44 2.84 3.86 -10.17
CA ARG A 44 1.65 4.06 -9.34
C ARG A 44 0.69 5.08 -9.96
N THR A 45 1.20 6.21 -10.46
CA THR A 45 0.40 7.23 -11.15
C THR A 45 -0.24 6.67 -12.43
N LEU A 46 0.49 5.84 -13.19
CA LEU A 46 -0.05 5.17 -14.36
C LEU A 46 -1.15 4.17 -13.98
N CYS A 47 -0.91 3.35 -12.97
CA CYS A 47 -1.86 2.36 -12.46
C CYS A 47 -3.17 3.00 -11.97
N ALA A 48 -3.11 4.19 -11.33
CA ALA A 48 -4.29 4.94 -10.91
C ALA A 48 -5.23 5.36 -12.06
N ARG A 49 -4.74 5.40 -13.32
CA ARG A 49 -5.56 5.79 -14.47
C ARG A 49 -6.44 4.67 -14.98
N TYR A 50 -6.07 3.42 -14.75
CA TYR A 50 -6.81 2.25 -15.23
C TYR A 50 -7.61 1.65 -14.08
N THR A 51 -8.94 1.71 -14.19
CA THR A 51 -9.90 1.29 -13.14
C THR A 51 -9.68 -0.15 -12.69
N VAL A 52 -9.44 -1.07 -13.64
CA VAL A 52 -9.20 -2.49 -13.34
C VAL A 52 -7.88 -2.69 -12.59
N ALA A 53 -6.80 -2.04 -13.03
CA ALA A 53 -5.50 -2.15 -12.36
C ALA A 53 -5.56 -1.59 -10.94
N LEU A 54 -6.19 -0.43 -10.76
CA LEU A 54 -6.39 0.18 -9.45
C LEU A 54 -7.23 -0.70 -8.51
N ALA A 55 -8.27 -1.36 -9.03
CA ALA A 55 -9.11 -2.27 -8.25
C ALA A 55 -8.29 -3.46 -7.73
N TYR A 56 -7.51 -4.12 -8.59
CA TYR A 56 -6.63 -5.22 -8.19
C TYR A 56 -5.56 -4.80 -7.17
N MET A 57 -5.00 -3.60 -7.32
CA MET A 57 -3.98 -3.10 -6.40
C MET A 57 -4.53 -2.78 -5.00
N LYS A 58 -5.81 -2.40 -4.90
CA LYS A 58 -6.49 -2.10 -3.63
C LYS A 58 -7.15 -3.33 -3.00
N ASP A 59 -7.32 -4.41 -3.74
CA ASP A 59 -7.89 -5.64 -3.22
C ASP A 59 -6.85 -6.43 -2.41
N SER A 60 -6.98 -6.37 -1.08
CA SER A 60 -6.10 -7.11 -0.15
C SER A 60 -6.27 -8.63 -0.20
N ASN A 61 -7.35 -9.12 -0.83
CA ASN A 61 -7.61 -10.56 -0.98
C ASN A 61 -7.11 -11.12 -2.30
N ALA A 62 -6.80 -10.26 -3.28
CA ALA A 62 -6.28 -10.66 -4.57
C ALA A 62 -4.88 -11.28 -4.42
N ARG A 63 -4.71 -12.51 -4.90
CA ARG A 63 -3.41 -13.19 -4.94
C ARG A 63 -2.75 -12.94 -6.29
N ILE A 64 -2.13 -11.77 -6.44
CA ILE A 64 -1.47 -11.35 -7.68
C ILE A 64 0.01 -11.07 -7.43
N THR A 65 0.83 -11.30 -8.46
CA THR A 65 2.22 -10.86 -8.51
C THR A 65 2.33 -9.79 -9.58
N VAL A 66 2.90 -8.64 -9.24
CA VAL A 66 2.96 -7.47 -10.11
C VAL A 66 4.42 -7.12 -10.38
N PHE A 67 4.81 -7.12 -11.65
CA PHE A 67 6.11 -6.63 -12.10
C PHE A 67 5.99 -5.13 -12.39
N ALA A 68 6.32 -4.30 -11.40
CA ALA A 68 6.20 -2.85 -11.49
C ALA A 68 7.52 -2.23 -12.00
N PRO A 69 7.55 -1.54 -13.16
CA PRO A 69 8.72 -0.80 -13.60
C PRO A 69 9.05 0.36 -12.64
N ILE A 70 10.35 0.59 -12.44
CA ILE A 70 10.87 1.72 -11.67
C ILE A 70 10.76 3.04 -12.46
N ASN A 71 10.87 4.16 -11.75
CA ASN A 71 10.75 5.52 -12.30
C ASN A 71 11.63 5.77 -13.55
N ASP A 72 12.82 5.17 -13.63
CA ASP A 72 13.77 5.37 -14.73
C ASP A 72 13.20 4.95 -16.09
N VAL A 73 12.37 3.90 -16.14
CA VAL A 73 11.73 3.45 -17.39
C VAL A 73 10.90 4.57 -18.02
N PHE A 74 10.26 5.40 -17.19
CA PHE A 74 9.46 6.52 -17.64
C PHE A 74 10.28 7.77 -17.99
N ILE A 75 11.55 7.82 -17.61
CA ILE A 75 12.48 8.88 -18.04
C ILE A 75 12.92 8.58 -19.48
N TYR A 76 13.26 7.33 -19.76
CA TYR A 76 13.67 6.91 -21.10
C TYR A 76 12.49 6.87 -22.08
N ASN A 77 11.29 6.57 -21.59
CA ASN A 77 10.08 6.44 -22.42
C ASN A 77 8.96 7.37 -21.90
N PRO A 78 9.09 8.71 -22.06
CA PRO A 78 8.14 9.68 -21.50
C PRO A 78 6.72 9.52 -22.06
N ASP A 79 6.59 9.03 -23.29
CA ASP A 79 5.32 8.88 -24.00
C ASP A 79 4.42 7.77 -23.45
N ILE A 80 4.96 6.85 -22.63
CA ILE A 80 4.16 5.80 -21.96
C ILE A 80 3.04 6.43 -21.12
N ARG A 81 3.23 7.67 -20.64
CA ARG A 81 2.20 8.40 -19.90
C ARG A 81 1.10 8.98 -20.80
N ALA A 82 1.24 9.01 -22.12
CA ALA A 82 0.18 9.45 -23.02
C ALA A 82 -0.64 8.28 -23.60
N PHE A 83 -0.14 7.06 -23.42
CA PHE A 83 -0.68 5.87 -24.05
C PHE A 83 -2.02 5.43 -23.47
N SER A 84 -2.88 4.93 -24.35
CA SER A 84 -4.05 4.14 -23.96
C SER A 84 -3.61 2.85 -23.26
N GLN A 85 -4.52 2.18 -22.57
CA GLN A 85 -4.20 0.93 -21.87
C GLN A 85 -3.60 -0.13 -22.81
N LYS A 86 -4.11 -0.21 -24.05
CA LYS A 86 -3.63 -1.17 -25.04
C LYS A 86 -2.19 -0.86 -25.47
N GLU A 87 -1.88 0.41 -25.70
CA GLU A 87 -0.54 0.85 -26.10
C GLU A 87 0.46 0.70 -24.95
N VAL A 88 0.05 0.95 -23.70
CA VAL A 88 0.90 0.65 -22.55
C VAL A 88 1.24 -0.83 -22.52
N LEU A 89 0.25 -1.72 -22.61
CA LEU A 89 0.45 -3.18 -22.55
C LEU A 89 1.29 -3.75 -23.71
N SER A 90 1.48 -3.01 -24.81
CA SER A 90 2.35 -3.46 -25.90
C SER A 90 3.81 -3.04 -25.72
N HIS A 91 4.12 -2.18 -24.76
CA HIS A 91 5.45 -1.59 -24.54
C HIS A 91 6.16 -2.08 -23.26
N ILE A 92 5.45 -2.83 -22.41
CA ILE A 92 5.95 -3.47 -21.19
C ILE A 92 5.74 -4.98 -21.29
#